data_AF-A0A7Y8FZJ0-F1
#
_entry.id   AF-A0A7Y8FZJ0-F1
#
_cell.length_a   1.000
_cell.length_b   1.000
_cell.length_c   1.000
_cell.angle_alpha   90.00
_cell.angle_beta   90.00
_cell.angle_gamma   90.00
#
_symmetry.space_group_name_H-M   'P 1'
#
loop_
_entity.id
_entity.type
_entity.pdbx_description
1 polymer ?
#
loop_
_entity_poly.entity_id
_entity_poly.type
_entity_poly.pdbx_seq_one_letter_code
_entity_poly.pdbx_strand_id
1 'polypeptide(L)' 'MSPAMAAQFDWMTLGAFSPERFSGDERKEYEEAARRIQRQWDNQPS' A
#
# COMPACT_ATOMS: atom_id res chain seq x y z
N MET A 1 3.21 -12.66 -5.30
CA MET A 1 3.55 -11.29 -4.86
C MET A 1 2.90 -11.10 -3.50
N SER A 2 3.63 -10.65 -2.47
CA SER A 2 3.02 -10.42 -1.15
C SER A 2 2.11 -9.19 -1.15
N PRO A 3 1.09 -9.10 -0.29
CA PRO A 3 0.20 -7.94 -0.22
C PRO A 3 0.97 -6.63 0.03
N ALA A 4 2.01 -6.66 0.87
CA ALA A 4 2.87 -5.50 1.12
C ALA A 4 3.66 -5.05 -0.14
N MET A 5 4.22 -5.98 -0.92
CA MET A 5 4.87 -5.62 -2.19
C MET A 5 3.86 -5.12 -3.23
N ALA A 6 2.66 -5.67 -3.20
CA ALA A 6 1.59 -5.28 -4.09
C ALA A 6 1.12 -3.83 -3.79
N ALA A 7 1.11 -3.40 -2.53
CA ALA A 7 0.82 -2.01 -2.13
C ALA A 7 1.89 -1.04 -2.64
N GLN A 8 3.17 -1.41 -2.53
CA GLN A 8 4.27 -0.62 -3.09
C GLN A 8 4.16 -0.49 -4.60
N PHE A 9 3.87 -1.59 -5.29
CA PHE A 9 3.71 -1.60 -6.75
C PHE A 9 2.53 -0.74 -7.20
N ASP A 10 1.37 -0.88 -6.56
CA ASP A 10 0.18 -0.09 -6.90
C ASP A 10 0.43 1.41 -6.71
N TRP A 11 1.09 1.79 -5.61
CA TRP A 11 1.45 3.19 -5.39
C TRP A 11 2.38 3.73 -6.49
N MET A 12 3.42 2.97 -6.84
CA MET A 12 4.40 3.40 -7.85
C MET A 12 3.85 3.42 -9.28
N THR A 13 2.90 2.54 -9.61
CA THR A 13 2.43 2.34 -11.00
C THR A 13 1.06 2.94 -11.27
N LEU A 14 0.14 2.85 -10.31
CA LEU A 14 -1.23 3.34 -10.43
C LEU A 14 -1.43 4.66 -9.70
N GLY A 15 -0.54 5.02 -8.77
CA GLY A 15 -0.70 6.20 -7.90
C GLY A 15 -1.85 6.07 -6.90
N ALA A 16 -2.42 4.86 -6.75
CA ALA A 16 -3.58 4.60 -5.91
C ALA A 16 -3.55 3.18 -5.35
N PHE A 17 -4.09 3.00 -4.15
CA PHE A 17 -4.18 1.70 -3.50
C PHE A 17 -5.48 0.98 -3.88
N SER A 18 -5.41 -0.34 -4.10
CA SER A 18 -6.54 -1.22 -4.45
C SER A 18 -6.67 -2.38 -3.45
N PRO A 19 -7.08 -2.12 -2.19
CA PRO A 19 -7.20 -3.16 -1.16
C PRO A 19 -8.31 -4.17 -1.46
N GLU A 20 -9.28 -3.81 -2.32
CA GLU A 20 -10.45 -4.64 -2.66
C GLU A 20 -10.08 -5.97 -3.34
N ARG A 21 -8.88 -6.08 -3.92
CA ARG A 21 -8.39 -7.34 -4.53
C ARG A 21 -7.92 -8.38 -3.51
N PHE A 22 -7.85 -8.01 -2.22
CA PHE A 22 -7.43 -8.89 -1.12
C PHE A 22 -8.55 -9.09 -0.12
N SER A 23 -8.48 -10.20 0.63
CA SER A 23 -9.47 -10.52 1.67
C SER A 23 -8.79 -11.06 2.94
N GLY A 24 -9.50 -11.02 4.06
CA GLY A 24 -8.99 -11.54 5.33
C GLY A 24 -7.69 -10.88 5.78
N ASP A 25 -6.70 -11.70 6.13
CA ASP A 25 -5.41 -11.22 6.65
C ASP A 25 -4.55 -10.56 5.56
N GLU A 26 -4.66 -11.00 4.30
CA GLU A 26 -3.95 -10.37 3.18
C GLU A 26 -4.35 -8.90 2.99
N ARG A 27 -5.64 -8.60 3.20
CA ARG A 27 -6.14 -7.23 3.13
C ARG A 27 -5.55 -6.37 4.25
N LYS A 28 -5.43 -6.91 5.48
CA LYS A 28 -4.83 -6.18 6.60
C LYS A 28 -3.37 -5.85 6.33
N GLU A 29 -2.60 -6.82 5.83
CA GLU A 29 -1.19 -6.61 5.47
C GLU A 29 -1.03 -5.54 4.38
N TYR A 30 -1.89 -5.60 3.36
CA TYR A 30 -1.90 -4.60 2.29
C TYR A 30 -2.21 -3.21 2.82
N GLU A 31 -3.28 -3.07 3.62
CA GLU A 31 -3.70 -1.78 4.19
C GLU A 31 -2.63 -1.21 5.15
N GLU A 32 -1.95 -2.06 5.92
CA GLU A 32 -0.84 -1.63 6.77
C GLU A 32 0.34 -1.11 5.94
N ALA A 33 0.71 -1.81 4.87
CA ALA A 33 1.76 -1.38 3.96
C ALA A 33 1.40 -0.05 3.28
N ALA A 34 0.15 0.09 2.80
CA ALA A 34 -0.36 1.32 2.21
C ALA A 34 -0.24 2.51 3.18
N ARG A 35 -0.64 2.34 4.45
CA ARG A 35 -0.49 3.38 5.50
C ARG A 35 0.96 3.77 5.75
N ARG A 36 1.88 2.79 5.76
CA ARG A 36 3.32 3.07 5.93
C ARG A 36 3.86 3.90 4.78
N ILE A 37 3.49 3.56 3.55
CA ILE A 37 3.87 4.30 2.34
C ILE A 37 3.33 5.73 2.43
N GLN A 38 2.02 5.92 2.68
CA GLN A 38 1.42 7.26 2.80
C GLN A 38 2.16 8.13 3.82
N ARG A 39 2.45 7.61 5.01
CA ARG A 39 3.21 8.33 6.04
C ARG A 39 4.62 8.71 5.59
N GLN A 40 5.29 7.88 4.80
CA GLN A 40 6.61 8.21 4.29
C GLN A 40 6.57 9.37 3.30
N TRP A 41 5.54 9.43 2.46
CA TRP A 41 5.34 10.53 1.51
C TRP A 41 4.86 11.81 2.20
N ASP A 42 3.94 11.72 3.16
CA ASP A 42 3.48 12.87 3.95
C ASP A 42 4.61 13.49 4.78
N ASN A 43 5.60 12.69 5.19
CA ASN A 43 6.76 13.13 5.96
C ASN A 43 7.97 13.53 5.09
N GLN A 44 7.85 13.53 3.75
CA GLN A 44 8.92 14.08 2.92
C GLN A 44 8.87 15.61 2.96
N PRO A 45 9.95 16.30 3.40
CA PRO A 45 10.01 17.74 3.31
C PRO A 45 9.99 18.16 1.83
N SER A 46 9.09 19.08 1.49
CA SER A 46 8.91 19.68 0.16
C SER A 46 10.15 20.37 -0.37
#